data_AF-A0A8T4VCI9-F1
#
_entry.id   AF-A0A8T4VCI9-F1
#
_cell.length_a   1.000
_cell.length_b   1.000
_cell.length_c   1.000
_cell.angle_alpha   90.00
_cell.angle_beta   90.00
_cell.angle_gamma   90.00
#
_symmetry.space_group_name_H-M   'P 1'
#
loop_
_entity.id
_entity.type
_entity.pdbx_description
1 polymer ?
#
loop_
_entity_poly.entity_id
_entity_poly.type
_entity_poly.pdbx_seq_one_letter_code
_entity_poly.pdbx_strand_id
1 'polypeptide(L)'
;MKFVLLVICILMFGMVSVVYSVNAQENTSIQVENNVSNSSKDETEIIVYDVADEVLEKNNVSDYVNISDSTNISKPVIPSDITNNFDSALPVDMISTGDYSIKLNGVSGKVTITNSTGLDGFSEATWNIWVKQDSYVSLAPLFSKYATGTGKRAYIIRTSNTNSISIILSGDGNTIETDTSITNKACGITSNSEWTMITITYDGSKITYYKNGIFCDEDNTSISRINTSPIPLTIGNYGSTYLNGIVDDATIYNNKLSAEEVSYLYSESPHKNIQIPVLVYHRFGENATQRDIITPENFDSQMAYIKSIGFTPITVSDYNNWKNNRFTMPSKPVIITFDDGHISIYTKALPIIKKYSLVGTLNVVTNYANGIEGGPDYMHEPEIRALTSMGWDLQSHSVNHTNQLLLSESDFRYQLEFSKQNITASTGKVPISYTFPYNSANSAYVAICGEYYSLCWSKSVSPSTPAYITKYTDGKTYNSLKRINIYNDTDIRTFQNIFLKLIPKTPVAYSPVAKWGMDEGVGTITYDYSGNFHHGQLSSGTSWLVVQ
;
A
#
# COMPACT_ATOMS: atom_id res chain seq x y z
N MET A 1 40.78 -19.31 0.48
CA MET A 1 39.61 -18.80 -0.25
C MET A 1 39.58 -17.29 -0.07
N LYS A 2 39.52 -16.48 -1.14
CA LYS A 2 39.35 -15.02 -1.03
C LYS A 2 37.86 -14.73 -0.91
N PHE A 3 37.43 -14.15 0.20
CA PHE A 3 36.09 -13.54 0.30
C PHE A 3 36.22 -12.05 0.00
N VAL A 4 35.36 -11.53 -0.86
CA VAL A 4 35.21 -10.09 -1.09
C VAL A 4 33.98 -9.67 -0.28
N LEU A 5 34.18 -8.88 0.77
CA LEU A 5 33.10 -8.28 1.54
C LEU A 5 32.76 -6.93 0.88
N LEU A 6 31.57 -6.82 0.30
CA LEU A 6 31.07 -5.56 -0.24
C LEU A 6 30.26 -4.86 0.85
N VAL A 7 30.82 -3.80 1.46
CA VAL A 7 30.09 -2.94 2.39
C VAL A 7 29.65 -1.69 1.64
N ILE A 8 28.34 -1.51 1.47
CA ILE A 8 27.75 -0.31 0.84
C ILE A 8 27.40 0.66 1.96
N CYS A 9 28.19 1.74 2.12
CA CYS A 9 27.82 2.86 2.99
C CYS A 9 27.01 3.88 2.18
N ILE A 10 25.79 4.18 2.62
CA ILE A 10 24.97 5.26 2.08
C ILE A 10 25.27 6.53 2.89
N LEU A 11 26.01 7.47 2.31
CA LEU A 11 26.09 8.83 2.83
C LEU A 11 25.12 9.71 2.03
N MET A 12 24.33 10.52 2.75
CA MET A 12 23.54 11.58 2.15
C MET A 12 24.51 12.47 1.34
N PHE A 13 24.26 12.61 0.03
CA PHE A 13 25.08 13.32 -0.97
C PHE A 13 26.22 12.51 -1.64
N GLY A 14 25.87 11.46 -2.38
CA GLY A 14 26.67 10.94 -3.51
C GLY A 14 27.44 9.65 -3.25
N MET A 15 27.31 8.67 -4.15
CA MET A 15 27.95 7.34 -4.02
C MET A 15 29.47 7.44 -4.19
N VAL A 16 30.22 6.96 -3.20
CA VAL A 16 31.64 6.61 -3.34
C VAL A 16 31.78 5.12 -3.02
N SER A 17 32.37 4.35 -3.94
CA SER A 17 32.71 2.94 -3.70
C SER A 17 34.11 2.88 -3.08
N VAL A 18 34.24 2.34 -1.87
CA VAL A 18 35.55 2.03 -1.26
C VAL A 18 35.68 0.51 -1.18
N VAL A 19 36.74 -0.04 -1.75
CA VAL A 19 37.03 -1.48 -1.73
C VAL A 19 38.12 -1.75 -0.70
N TYR A 20 37.84 -2.54 0.32
CA TYR A 20 38.85 -3.05 1.25
C TYR A 20 39.21 -4.50 0.91
N SER A 21 40.50 -4.83 1.00
CA SER A 21 41.01 -6.20 0.91
C SER A 21 41.44 -6.69 2.30
N VAL A 22 40.80 -7.73 2.82
CA VAL A 22 41.18 -8.36 4.10
C VAL A 22 41.89 -9.68 3.82
N ASN A 23 43.02 -9.91 4.48
CA ASN A 23 43.81 -11.14 4.38
C ASN A 23 43.75 -11.84 5.74
N ALA A 24 43.04 -12.96 5.85
CA ALA A 24 42.94 -13.72 7.10
C ALA A 24 44.07 -14.76 7.16
N GLN A 25 44.90 -14.72 8.21
CA GLN A 25 45.64 -15.89 8.70
C GLN A 25 45.06 -16.32 10.05
N GLU A 26 45.06 -17.62 10.28
CA GLU A 26 44.44 -18.30 11.42
C GLU A 26 44.91 -17.73 12.77
N ASN A 27 43.95 -17.51 13.67
CA ASN A 27 44.13 -17.16 15.09
C ASN A 27 44.74 -15.81 15.45
N THR A 28 44.19 -14.69 14.96
CA THR A 28 44.38 -13.39 15.62
C THR A 28 43.14 -12.49 15.52
N SER A 29 42.87 -11.76 16.60
CA SER A 29 41.87 -10.69 16.73
C SER A 29 41.94 -9.67 15.58
N ILE A 30 40.77 -9.33 15.01
CA ILE A 30 40.62 -8.31 13.98
C ILE A 30 40.90 -6.93 14.62
N GLN A 31 41.99 -6.29 14.22
CA GLN A 31 42.25 -4.86 14.49
C GLN A 31 41.87 -4.08 13.23
N VAL A 32 40.90 -3.16 13.36
CA VAL A 32 40.52 -2.23 12.29
C VAL A 32 41.37 -0.97 12.46
N GLU A 33 42.39 -0.79 11.62
CA GLU A 33 43.13 0.48 11.59
C GLU A 33 42.38 1.51 10.74
N ASN A 34 41.92 2.59 11.39
CA ASN A 34 41.41 3.78 10.73
C ASN A 34 42.55 4.56 10.07
N ASN A 35 42.67 4.47 8.75
CA ASN A 35 43.46 5.42 7.97
C ASN A 35 42.53 6.37 7.21
N VAL A 36 41.93 7.32 7.92
CA VAL A 36 41.27 8.49 7.31
C VAL A 36 41.84 9.76 7.93
N SER A 37 42.66 10.45 7.14
CA SER A 37 43.14 11.81 7.43
C SER A 37 42.10 12.83 6.96
N ASN A 38 41.16 13.23 7.82
CA ASN A 38 40.76 14.63 8.06
C ASN A 38 39.43 14.74 8.82
N SER A 39 39.52 15.47 9.94
CA SER A 39 38.52 16.28 10.64
C SER A 39 37.03 16.20 10.27
N SER A 40 36.26 15.46 11.06
CA SER A 40 35.16 15.98 11.89
C SER A 40 34.60 14.84 12.75
N LYS A 41 34.48 15.08 14.06
CA LYS A 41 33.87 14.14 15.01
C LYS A 41 32.37 14.10 14.75
N ASP A 42 31.86 12.99 14.20
CA ASP A 42 30.47 12.58 14.37
C ASP A 42 30.45 11.05 14.48
N GLU A 43 29.71 10.56 15.47
CA GLU A 43 29.61 9.14 15.85
C GLU A 43 29.09 8.32 14.67
N THR A 44 29.96 7.46 14.11
CA THR A 44 29.57 6.52 13.06
C THR A 44 29.17 5.21 13.71
N GLU A 45 27.87 4.93 13.73
CA GLU A 45 27.32 3.65 14.18
C GLU A 45 27.53 2.61 13.06
N ILE A 46 28.39 1.62 13.29
CA ILE A 46 28.65 0.53 12.34
C ILE A 46 27.63 -0.57 12.59
N ILE A 47 26.63 -0.67 11.74
CA ILE A 47 25.68 -1.81 11.73
C ILE A 47 26.30 -2.93 10.90
N VAL A 48 26.74 -4.01 11.56
CA VAL A 48 27.17 -5.25 10.88
C VAL A 48 25.94 -6.11 10.64
N TYR A 49 25.56 -6.29 9.38
CA TYR A 49 24.57 -7.30 9.00
C TYR A 49 25.23 -8.67 8.94
N ASP A 50 24.71 -9.63 9.71
CA ASP A 50 25.05 -11.03 9.57
C ASP A 50 24.32 -11.58 8.33
N VAL A 51 25.07 -11.92 7.28
CA VAL A 51 24.52 -12.49 6.05
C VAL A 51 24.67 -14.00 6.15
N ALA A 52 23.87 -14.61 7.01
CA ALA A 52 23.68 -16.06 7.05
C ALA A 52 22.24 -16.33 6.60
N ASP A 53 22.05 -16.64 5.30
CA ASP A 53 21.11 -17.67 4.81
C ASP A 53 20.87 -17.64 3.28
N GLU A 54 21.39 -16.69 2.52
CA GLU A 54 21.07 -16.59 1.07
C GLU A 54 22.12 -17.15 0.09
N VAL A 55 23.12 -17.91 0.55
CA VAL A 55 24.22 -18.42 -0.31
C VAL A 55 24.31 -19.95 -0.42
N LEU A 56 23.49 -20.73 0.31
CA LEU A 56 23.67 -22.19 0.38
C LEU A 56 22.79 -23.05 -0.53
N GLU A 57 21.97 -22.47 -1.42
CA GLU A 57 21.13 -23.27 -2.35
C GLU A 57 21.70 -23.45 -3.77
N LYS A 58 22.95 -23.04 -4.05
CA LYS A 58 23.50 -23.12 -5.43
C LYS A 58 24.76 -23.93 -5.64
N ASN A 59 25.31 -24.61 -4.63
CA ASN A 59 26.46 -25.49 -4.83
C ASN A 59 26.23 -26.84 -4.17
N ASN A 60 25.97 -27.86 -4.99
CA ASN A 60 26.02 -29.28 -4.63
C ASN A 60 27.37 -29.62 -3.97
N VAL A 61 27.47 -29.44 -2.66
CA VAL A 61 28.62 -29.87 -1.85
C VAL A 61 28.07 -30.73 -0.73
N SER A 62 28.10 -32.04 -0.97
CA SER A 62 28.00 -33.05 0.06
C SER A 62 29.31 -33.07 0.84
N ASP A 63 29.32 -32.61 2.09
CA ASP A 63 30.27 -33.10 3.09
C ASP A 63 29.69 -32.91 4.49
N TYR A 64 29.37 -34.05 5.10
CA TYR A 64 29.01 -34.18 6.50
C TYR A 64 30.27 -33.96 7.35
N VAL A 65 30.22 -33.04 8.32
CA VAL A 65 31.16 -33.06 9.45
C VAL A 65 30.36 -33.21 10.74
N ASN A 66 30.33 -34.46 11.21
CA ASN A 66 29.99 -34.81 12.59
C ASN A 66 31.10 -34.30 13.50
N ILE A 67 30.74 -33.50 14.52
CA ILE A 67 31.63 -33.25 15.67
C ILE A 67 30.94 -33.81 16.91
N SER A 68 31.30 -35.05 17.25
CA SER A 68 31.10 -35.66 18.56
C SER A 68 32.37 -35.49 19.40
N ASP A 69 32.19 -35.02 20.63
CA ASP A 69 33.10 -35.07 21.78
C ASP A 69 34.55 -34.56 21.63
N SER A 70 34.84 -33.44 22.31
CA SER A 70 35.87 -33.47 23.37
C SER A 70 35.85 -32.23 24.27
N THR A 71 35.85 -32.56 25.56
CA THR A 71 35.99 -31.74 26.76
C THR A 71 37.26 -30.88 26.83
N ASN A 72 37.17 -29.78 27.58
CA ASN A 72 38.21 -28.88 28.09
C ASN A 72 38.59 -27.66 27.24
N ILE A 73 37.80 -26.59 27.37
CA ILE A 73 38.35 -25.22 27.41
C ILE A 73 37.78 -24.53 28.65
N SER A 74 38.68 -24.05 29.51
CA SER A 74 38.44 -23.36 30.77
C SER A 74 37.68 -22.05 30.58
N LYS A 75 36.63 -21.84 31.39
CA LYS A 75 35.85 -20.59 31.48
C LYS A 75 36.73 -19.40 31.87
N PRO A 76 36.63 -18.23 31.21
CA PRO A 76 37.11 -16.98 31.78
C PRO A 76 36.25 -16.58 32.98
N VAL A 77 36.90 -16.25 34.09
CA VAL A 77 36.28 -15.72 35.31
C VAL A 77 35.75 -14.31 35.00
N ILE A 78 34.44 -14.12 35.08
CA ILE A 78 33.78 -12.82 34.99
C ILE A 78 33.75 -12.20 36.40
N PRO A 79 34.22 -10.96 36.62
CA PRO A 79 34.12 -10.26 37.90
C PRO A 79 32.66 -10.11 38.36
N SER A 80 32.43 -10.32 39.65
CA SER A 80 31.11 -10.52 40.28
C SER A 80 30.32 -9.24 40.61
N ASP A 81 30.39 -8.18 39.79
CA ASP A 81 29.75 -6.88 40.12
C ASP A 81 28.83 -6.31 39.04
N ILE A 82 28.16 -7.15 38.24
CA ILE A 82 26.99 -6.74 37.44
C ILE A 82 25.96 -7.88 37.37
N THR A 83 25.27 -8.15 38.47
CA THR A 83 24.03 -8.94 38.43
C THR A 83 22.99 -8.26 39.32
N ASN A 84 22.21 -7.36 38.73
CA ASN A 84 20.83 -7.07 39.11
C ASN A 84 20.18 -6.23 37.98
N ASN A 85 18.99 -6.66 37.55
CA ASN A 85 18.11 -6.08 36.53
C ASN A 85 18.37 -6.42 35.06
N PHE A 86 18.15 -7.69 34.69
CA PHE A 86 17.47 -8.02 33.42
C PHE A 86 16.73 -9.34 33.61
N ASP A 87 15.51 -9.25 34.17
CA ASP A 87 14.57 -10.37 34.19
C ASP A 87 13.20 -9.87 33.73
N SER A 88 13.00 -9.88 32.42
CA SER A 88 11.73 -10.14 31.73
C SER A 88 12.03 -10.21 30.24
N ALA A 89 12.53 -11.37 29.80
CA ALA A 89 12.69 -11.68 28.39
C ALA A 89 11.33 -11.53 27.68
N LEU A 90 11.28 -10.66 26.66
CA LEU A 90 10.23 -10.68 25.65
C LEU A 90 10.27 -12.07 24.97
N PRO A 91 9.13 -12.75 24.77
CA PRO A 91 9.15 -14.05 24.14
C PRO A 91 9.54 -13.90 22.67
N VAL A 92 10.74 -14.37 22.35
CA VAL A 92 11.17 -14.67 20.98
C VAL A 92 10.63 -16.05 20.64
N ASP A 93 9.56 -16.09 19.86
CA ASP A 93 9.34 -16.98 18.70
C ASP A 93 7.85 -17.05 18.36
N MET A 94 7.47 -16.47 17.21
CA MET A 94 6.33 -16.90 16.39
C MET A 94 6.68 -16.59 14.92
N ILE A 95 7.38 -17.53 14.28
CA ILE A 95 7.40 -17.64 12.82
C ILE A 95 6.00 -18.10 12.39
N SER A 96 5.16 -17.09 12.15
CA SER A 96 3.91 -17.10 11.39
C SER A 96 3.55 -15.62 11.22
N THR A 97 4.24 -14.93 10.30
CA THR A 97 4.14 -13.48 10.06
C THR A 97 2.84 -13.11 9.33
N GLY A 98 1.70 -13.60 9.81
CA GLY A 98 0.42 -13.02 9.43
C GLY A 98 0.36 -11.60 9.99
N ASP A 99 -0.02 -10.64 9.15
CA ASP A 99 -0.53 -9.35 9.59
C ASP A 99 -1.86 -9.65 10.33
N TYR A 100 -2.04 -9.20 11.58
CA TYR A 100 -3.22 -9.51 12.40
C TYR A 100 -3.97 -8.24 12.75
N SER A 101 -5.26 -8.38 13.04
CA SER A 101 -6.12 -7.29 13.51
C SER A 101 -7.01 -7.77 14.64
N ILE A 102 -7.62 -6.84 15.36
CA ILE A 102 -8.59 -7.16 16.42
C ILE A 102 -10.02 -7.15 15.85
N LYS A 103 -10.73 -8.27 16.01
CA LYS A 103 -12.15 -8.42 15.74
C LYS A 103 -12.99 -8.02 16.94
N LEU A 104 -13.99 -7.17 16.71
CA LEU A 104 -15.01 -6.75 17.66
C LEU A 104 -16.39 -7.17 17.13
N ASN A 105 -17.17 -7.85 17.97
CA ASN A 105 -18.41 -8.52 17.56
C ASN A 105 -19.69 -7.65 17.59
N GLY A 106 -19.58 -6.37 17.96
CA GLY A 106 -20.75 -5.49 18.08
C GLY A 106 -21.66 -5.72 19.29
N VAL A 107 -21.30 -6.61 20.23
CA VAL A 107 -22.15 -6.97 21.38
C VAL A 107 -21.42 -6.85 22.72
N SER A 108 -20.15 -7.26 22.79
CA SER A 108 -19.38 -7.32 24.04
C SER A 108 -17.89 -7.04 23.88
N GLY A 109 -17.32 -7.24 22.67
CA GLY A 109 -15.90 -7.08 22.42
C GLY A 109 -15.41 -5.65 22.56
N LYS A 110 -14.31 -5.46 23.31
CA LYS A 110 -13.58 -4.20 23.47
C LYS A 110 -12.14 -4.44 23.92
N VAL A 111 -11.29 -3.44 23.70
CA VAL A 111 -9.96 -3.33 24.31
C VAL A 111 -10.04 -2.30 25.44
N THR A 112 -9.49 -2.63 26.61
CA THR A 112 -9.44 -1.75 27.79
C THR A 112 -7.98 -1.43 28.12
N ILE A 113 -7.65 -0.15 28.17
CA ILE A 113 -6.33 0.36 28.50
C ILE A 113 -6.40 1.01 29.87
N THR A 114 -5.52 0.59 30.79
CA THR A 114 -5.48 1.12 32.15
C THR A 114 -5.33 2.64 32.15
N ASN A 115 -5.98 3.31 33.10
CA ASN A 115 -5.87 4.75 33.25
C ASN A 115 -4.41 5.20 33.40
N SER A 116 -4.00 6.22 32.65
CA SER A 116 -2.66 6.79 32.67
C SER A 116 -2.72 8.29 32.38
N THR A 117 -1.87 9.06 33.06
CA THR A 117 -1.75 10.52 32.86
C THR A 117 -1.25 10.89 31.46
N GLY A 118 -0.60 9.97 30.74
CA GLY A 118 -0.17 10.17 29.35
C GLY A 118 -1.32 10.18 28.34
N LEU A 119 -2.52 9.73 28.75
CA LEU A 119 -3.72 9.66 27.92
C LEU A 119 -4.77 10.72 28.29
N ASP A 120 -4.35 11.77 28.99
CA ASP A 120 -5.18 12.75 29.67
C ASP A 120 -4.69 14.19 29.44
N GLY A 121 -5.58 15.16 29.69
CA GLY A 121 -5.15 16.55 29.88
C GLY A 121 -4.64 17.26 28.63
N PHE A 122 -4.97 16.75 27.45
CA PHE A 122 -4.50 17.26 26.16
C PHE A 122 -4.96 18.71 25.91
N SER A 123 -4.01 19.60 25.61
CA SER A 123 -4.28 20.90 24.98
C SER A 123 -4.27 20.81 23.45
N GLU A 124 -3.60 19.77 22.93
CA GLU A 124 -3.61 19.35 21.55
C GLU A 124 -3.47 17.82 21.52
N ALA A 125 -3.98 17.19 20.48
CA ALA A 125 -3.92 15.74 20.34
C ALA A 125 -4.21 15.31 18.90
N THR A 126 -3.78 14.10 18.57
CA THR A 126 -4.22 13.40 17.37
C THR A 126 -4.60 11.97 17.72
N TRP A 127 -5.77 11.52 17.27
CA TRP A 127 -6.20 10.13 17.37
C TRP A 127 -6.28 9.52 15.98
N ASN A 128 -5.65 8.37 15.78
CA ASN A 128 -5.64 7.63 14.53
C ASN A 128 -6.08 6.18 14.77
N ILE A 129 -6.90 5.63 13.86
CA ILE A 129 -7.27 4.21 13.90
C ILE A 129 -7.68 3.72 12.51
N TRP A 130 -7.29 2.49 12.20
CA TRP A 130 -7.81 1.76 11.05
C TRP A 130 -9.01 0.92 11.46
N VAL A 131 -10.05 0.95 10.65
CA VAL A 131 -11.30 0.23 10.94
C VAL A 131 -11.95 -0.24 9.66
N LYS A 132 -12.47 -1.47 9.70
CA LYS A 132 -13.31 -2.05 8.67
C LYS A 132 -14.55 -2.63 9.34
N GLN A 133 -15.69 -1.98 9.13
CA GLN A 133 -16.96 -2.41 9.74
C GLN A 133 -17.60 -3.56 8.97
N ASP A 134 -18.03 -4.58 9.71
CA ASP A 134 -18.89 -5.66 9.19
C ASP A 134 -20.31 -5.13 8.97
N SER A 135 -20.79 -4.32 9.91
CA SER A 135 -22.10 -3.70 9.87
C SER A 135 -22.02 -2.36 10.57
N TYR A 136 -22.65 -1.35 9.98
CA TYR A 136 -22.63 -0.01 10.54
C TYR A 136 -23.35 0.02 11.89
N VAL A 137 -22.64 0.42 12.95
CA VAL A 137 -23.25 0.66 14.28
C VAL A 137 -23.24 2.15 14.56
N SER A 138 -24.43 2.73 14.82
CA SER A 138 -24.56 4.14 15.18
C SER A 138 -23.97 4.41 16.57
N LEU A 139 -23.27 5.54 16.71
CA LEU A 139 -22.65 5.99 17.97
C LEU A 139 -21.61 5.00 18.53
N ALA A 140 -21.07 4.12 17.69
CA ALA A 140 -20.04 3.17 18.06
C ALA A 140 -18.70 3.88 18.27
N PRO A 141 -18.09 3.76 19.46
CA PRO A 141 -16.82 4.42 19.74
C PRO A 141 -15.66 3.70 19.08
N LEU A 142 -14.78 4.52 18.51
CA LEU A 142 -13.43 4.13 18.10
C LEU A 142 -12.50 4.25 19.31
N PHE A 143 -12.53 5.41 19.99
CA PHE A 143 -11.84 5.66 21.26
C PHE A 143 -12.83 6.24 22.27
N SER A 144 -12.75 5.80 23.53
CA SER A 144 -13.56 6.39 24.60
C SER A 144 -12.80 6.45 25.92
N LYS A 145 -12.61 7.67 26.42
CA LYS A 145 -12.23 7.93 27.81
C LYS A 145 -13.31 8.78 28.45
N TYR A 146 -14.52 8.21 28.44
CA TYR A 146 -15.74 8.90 28.80
C TYR A 146 -16.68 7.99 29.61
N ALA A 147 -17.21 8.51 30.72
CA ALA A 147 -18.29 7.88 31.48
C ALA A 147 -19.26 8.92 32.02
N THR A 148 -20.52 8.53 32.22
CA THR A 148 -21.47 9.34 32.97
C THR A 148 -21.08 9.39 34.44
N GLY A 149 -21.08 10.60 35.02
CA GLY A 149 -20.69 10.85 36.40
C GLY A 149 -19.76 12.04 36.52
N THR A 150 -19.73 12.65 37.71
CA THR A 150 -18.94 13.85 37.99
C THR A 150 -17.45 13.60 37.78
N GLY A 151 -16.80 14.46 36.98
CA GLY A 151 -15.35 14.43 36.72
C GLY A 151 -14.87 13.28 35.82
N LYS A 152 -15.77 12.50 35.21
CA LYS A 152 -15.39 11.29 34.44
C LYS A 152 -15.38 11.46 32.93
N ARG A 153 -15.69 12.65 32.42
CA ARG A 153 -15.76 12.93 30.98
C ARG A 153 -14.41 13.49 30.53
N ALA A 154 -13.81 12.92 29.49
CA ALA A 154 -12.68 13.53 28.79
C ALA A 154 -13.01 13.64 27.30
N TYR A 155 -12.92 12.53 26.57
CA TYR A 155 -13.22 12.48 25.14
C TYR A 155 -13.83 11.16 24.70
N ILE A 156 -14.58 11.20 23.60
CA ILE A 156 -15.02 10.02 22.85
C ILE A 156 -15.04 10.36 21.37
N ILE A 157 -14.42 9.50 20.57
CA ILE A 157 -14.47 9.54 19.10
C ILE A 157 -15.32 8.37 18.66
N ARG A 158 -16.34 8.62 17.84
CA ARG A 158 -17.32 7.60 17.48
C ARG A 158 -17.93 7.85 16.10
N THR A 159 -18.53 6.81 15.55
CA THR A 159 -19.46 6.95 14.42
C THR A 159 -20.66 7.82 14.83
N SER A 160 -21.36 8.44 13.88
CA SER A 160 -22.57 9.21 14.15
C SER A 160 -23.85 8.45 13.77
N ASN A 161 -25.02 9.10 13.81
CA ASN A 161 -26.27 8.53 13.29
C ASN A 161 -26.30 8.44 11.76
N THR A 162 -25.32 9.01 11.08
CA THR A 162 -25.13 9.04 9.63
C THR A 162 -23.69 8.60 9.31
N ASN A 163 -23.28 8.60 8.05
CA ASN A 163 -21.90 8.28 7.65
C ASN A 163 -20.88 9.42 7.96
N SER A 164 -20.84 9.86 9.22
CA SER A 164 -19.94 10.90 9.73
C SER A 164 -19.22 10.40 10.99
N ILE A 165 -18.18 11.14 11.40
CA ILE A 165 -17.52 10.95 12.69
C ILE A 165 -17.94 12.06 13.64
N SER A 166 -18.22 11.69 14.89
CA SER A 166 -18.45 12.63 15.98
C SER A 166 -17.31 12.56 16.99
N ILE A 167 -16.96 13.71 17.54
CA ILE A 167 -16.13 13.81 18.75
C ILE A 167 -16.95 14.48 19.84
N ILE A 168 -16.80 13.99 21.08
CA ILE A 168 -17.30 14.68 22.27
C ILE A 168 -16.08 15.05 23.11
N LEU A 169 -16.04 16.29 23.56
CA LEU A 169 -15.00 16.82 24.44
C LEU A 169 -15.62 17.32 25.75
N SER A 170 -14.83 17.29 26.83
CA SER A 170 -15.17 17.88 28.12
C SER A 170 -13.93 18.54 28.70
N GLY A 171 -14.04 19.81 29.09
CA GLY A 171 -12.96 20.56 29.73
C GLY A 171 -12.96 20.51 31.26
N ASP A 172 -14.12 20.21 31.86
CA ASP A 172 -14.34 20.23 33.32
C ASP A 172 -14.70 18.84 33.89
N GLY A 173 -14.81 17.83 33.03
CA GLY A 173 -15.22 16.48 33.41
C GLY A 173 -16.71 16.29 33.65
N ASN A 174 -17.52 17.33 33.46
CA ASN A 174 -18.93 17.40 33.81
C ASN A 174 -19.81 17.85 32.64
N THR A 175 -19.44 18.89 31.91
CA THR A 175 -20.14 19.37 30.72
C THR A 175 -19.55 18.75 29.46
N ILE A 176 -20.30 18.76 28.37
CA ILE A 176 -19.85 18.21 27.09
C ILE A 176 -20.07 19.20 25.96
N GLU A 177 -19.16 19.16 25.00
CA GLU A 177 -19.32 19.71 23.66
C GLU A 177 -19.31 18.53 22.68
N THR A 178 -20.18 18.55 21.66
CA THR A 178 -20.27 17.48 20.66
C THR A 178 -20.23 18.09 19.28
N ASP A 179 -19.24 17.67 18.52
CA ASP A 179 -19.01 18.09 17.14
C ASP A 179 -19.10 16.89 16.22
N THR A 180 -19.56 17.10 14.99
CA THR A 180 -19.80 16.02 14.03
C THR A 180 -19.53 16.50 12.63
N SER A 181 -18.61 15.81 11.96
CA SER A 181 -18.24 16.12 10.58
C SER A 181 -19.46 16.17 9.66
N ILE A 182 -19.49 17.14 8.75
CA ILE A 182 -20.60 17.38 7.82
C ILE A 182 -20.84 16.14 6.93
N THR A 183 -22.11 15.73 6.86
CA THR A 183 -22.55 14.48 6.23
C THR A 183 -22.30 14.41 4.72
N ASN A 184 -22.31 15.53 4.01
CA ASN A 184 -22.11 15.57 2.55
C ASN A 184 -20.66 15.32 2.12
N LYS A 185 -19.70 15.38 3.04
CA LYS A 185 -18.28 15.11 2.76
C LYS A 185 -17.88 13.65 3.02
N ALA A 186 -18.79 12.84 3.58
CA ALA A 186 -18.58 11.41 3.83
C ALA A 186 -17.29 11.07 4.62
N CYS A 187 -16.99 11.90 5.64
CA CYS A 187 -15.83 11.74 6.53
C CYS A 187 -15.90 10.51 7.43
N GLY A 188 -17.08 9.89 7.55
CA GLY A 188 -17.32 8.69 8.35
C GLY A 188 -16.88 7.39 7.69
N ILE A 189 -17.14 6.32 8.43
CA ILE A 189 -16.91 4.93 8.01
C ILE A 189 -18.23 4.36 7.49
N THR A 190 -18.21 3.75 6.31
CA THR A 190 -19.37 3.06 5.73
C THR A 190 -19.32 1.55 5.98
N SER A 191 -20.47 0.88 5.92
CA SER A 191 -20.52 -0.58 5.77
C SER A 191 -20.19 -0.96 4.32
N ASN A 192 -18.91 -1.05 3.97
CA ASN A 192 -18.48 -1.40 2.62
C ASN A 192 -17.36 -2.46 2.58
N SER A 193 -17.02 -3.08 3.71
CA SER A 193 -15.91 -4.04 3.80
C SER A 193 -14.55 -3.47 3.37
N GLU A 194 -14.38 -2.15 3.38
CA GLU A 194 -13.10 -1.50 3.11
C GLU A 194 -12.44 -1.05 4.40
N TRP A 195 -11.12 -1.20 4.48
CA TRP A 195 -10.32 -0.54 5.50
C TRP A 195 -10.41 0.97 5.33
N THR A 196 -10.74 1.65 6.41
CA THR A 196 -10.82 3.11 6.47
C THR A 196 -9.94 3.60 7.62
N MET A 197 -9.02 4.52 7.32
CA MET A 197 -8.28 5.24 8.34
C MET A 197 -9.07 6.47 8.76
N ILE A 198 -9.36 6.60 10.05
CA ILE A 198 -9.94 7.80 10.64
C ILE A 198 -8.89 8.47 11.50
N THR A 199 -8.63 9.75 11.21
CA THR A 199 -7.75 10.58 12.03
C THR A 199 -8.48 11.85 12.43
N ILE A 200 -8.41 12.20 13.72
CA ILE A 200 -8.89 13.48 14.23
C ILE A 200 -7.72 14.20 14.89
N THR A 201 -7.48 15.45 14.49
CA THR A 201 -6.52 16.34 15.15
C THR A 201 -7.27 17.41 15.92
N TYR A 202 -6.73 17.82 17.07
CA TYR A 202 -7.29 18.85 17.94
C TYR A 202 -6.16 19.75 18.44
N ASP A 203 -6.42 21.06 18.54
CA ASP A 203 -5.41 22.06 18.95
C ASP A 203 -5.88 23.04 20.03
N GLY A 204 -6.95 22.71 20.75
CA GLY A 204 -7.53 23.60 21.76
C GLY A 204 -8.50 24.65 21.20
N SER A 205 -8.61 24.77 19.88
CA SER A 205 -9.55 25.71 19.25
C SER A 205 -10.30 25.11 18.08
N LYS A 206 -9.69 24.13 17.42
CA LYS A 206 -10.20 23.51 16.21
C LYS A 206 -10.06 21.99 16.29
N ILE A 207 -11.05 21.32 15.74
CA ILE A 207 -11.07 19.89 15.45
C ILE A 207 -10.96 19.75 13.93
N THR A 208 -10.10 18.85 13.46
CA THR A 208 -9.95 18.56 12.03
C THR A 208 -10.08 17.07 11.79
N TYR A 209 -10.91 16.70 10.82
CA TYR A 209 -11.23 15.33 10.49
C TYR A 209 -10.55 14.93 9.18
N TYR A 210 -9.89 13.78 9.20
CA TYR A 210 -9.26 13.19 8.04
C TYR A 210 -9.81 11.78 7.83
N LYS A 211 -9.99 11.43 6.56
CA LYS A 211 -10.35 10.09 6.12
C LYS A 211 -9.31 9.62 5.11
N ASN A 212 -8.70 8.47 5.34
CA ASN A 212 -7.69 7.89 4.45
C ASN A 212 -6.56 8.87 4.12
N GLY A 213 -6.08 9.61 5.14
CA GLY A 213 -4.99 10.58 5.00
C GLY A 213 -5.38 11.92 4.39
N ILE A 214 -6.65 12.10 3.99
CA ILE A 214 -7.14 13.28 3.28
C ILE A 214 -8.02 14.11 4.22
N PHE A 215 -7.75 15.41 4.27
CA PHE A 215 -8.62 16.38 4.97
C PHE A 215 -10.05 16.25 4.45
N CYS A 216 -10.98 16.10 5.39
CA CYS A 216 -12.40 16.00 5.07
C CYS A 216 -13.15 17.21 5.62
N ASP A 217 -13.01 17.51 6.90
CA ASP A 217 -13.80 18.56 7.55
C ASP A 217 -13.11 19.22 8.74
N GLU A 218 -13.66 20.32 9.24
CA GLU A 218 -13.22 20.97 10.46
C GLU A 218 -14.38 21.60 11.24
N ASP A 219 -14.25 21.59 12.57
CA ASP A 219 -15.18 22.24 13.51
C ASP A 219 -14.38 23.13 14.47
N ASN A 220 -15.00 24.20 14.98
CA ASN A 220 -14.42 25.00 16.06
C ASN A 220 -14.90 24.43 17.40
N THR A 221 -14.04 24.47 18.41
CA THR A 221 -14.40 24.07 19.77
C THR A 221 -14.07 25.12 20.82
N SER A 222 -14.91 25.21 21.87
CA SER A 222 -14.63 26.08 23.02
C SER A 222 -13.78 25.41 24.10
N ILE A 223 -13.57 24.09 23.98
CA ILE A 223 -12.76 23.32 24.92
C ILE A 223 -11.28 23.51 24.57
N SER A 224 -10.58 24.37 25.31
CA SER A 224 -9.15 24.65 25.11
C SER A 224 -8.20 23.64 25.74
N ARG A 225 -8.70 22.84 26.67
CA ARG A 225 -7.98 21.73 27.27
C ARG A 225 -8.96 20.65 27.69
N ILE A 226 -8.66 19.41 27.30
CA ILE A 226 -9.47 18.25 27.66
C ILE A 226 -9.23 17.90 29.13
N ASN A 227 -10.30 17.55 29.84
CA ASN A 227 -10.26 17.17 31.24
C ASN A 227 -9.43 15.90 31.47
N THR A 228 -8.76 15.83 32.62
CA THR A 228 -8.14 14.60 33.12
C THR A 228 -9.20 13.71 33.75
N SER A 229 -9.38 12.49 33.24
CA SER A 229 -10.41 11.57 33.71
C SER A 229 -9.81 10.33 34.36
N PRO A 230 -10.27 9.90 35.54
CA PRO A 230 -9.71 8.77 36.26
C PRO A 230 -10.11 7.40 35.68
N ILE A 231 -10.81 7.37 34.55
CA ILE A 231 -11.33 6.13 33.97
C ILE A 231 -10.36 5.53 32.93
N PRO A 232 -10.42 4.21 32.72
CA PRO A 232 -9.72 3.56 31.61
C PRO A 232 -10.11 4.14 30.24
N LEU A 233 -9.17 4.09 29.30
CA LEU A 233 -9.48 4.27 27.87
C LEU A 233 -10.02 2.95 27.32
N THR A 234 -11.04 3.00 26.46
CA THR A 234 -11.52 1.84 25.72
C THR A 234 -11.45 2.09 24.21
N ILE A 235 -11.14 1.04 23.47
CA ILE A 235 -11.29 0.98 22.01
C ILE A 235 -12.47 0.06 21.71
N GLY A 236 -13.41 0.54 20.89
CA GLY A 236 -14.56 -0.24 20.45
C GLY A 236 -15.77 -0.29 21.38
N ASN A 237 -15.75 0.33 22.58
CA ASN A 237 -16.91 0.35 23.48
C ASN A 237 -17.09 1.65 24.29
N TYR A 238 -18.35 2.00 24.53
CA TYR A 238 -18.82 2.95 25.53
C TYR A 238 -20.24 2.55 25.97
N GLY A 239 -20.44 2.36 27.27
CA GLY A 239 -21.74 1.92 27.81
C GLY A 239 -22.19 0.60 27.18
N SER A 240 -23.40 0.59 26.63
CA SER A 240 -23.99 -0.57 25.93
C SER A 240 -23.71 -0.60 24.43
N THR A 241 -22.94 0.35 23.88
CA THR A 241 -22.66 0.42 22.44
C THR A 241 -21.28 -0.15 22.15
N TYR A 242 -21.20 -1.02 21.15
CA TYR A 242 -19.99 -1.73 20.75
C TYR A 242 -19.78 -1.61 19.24
N LEU A 243 -18.52 -1.46 18.83
CA LEU A 243 -18.13 -1.48 17.43
C LEU A 243 -18.28 -2.90 16.86
N ASN A 244 -18.80 -3.00 15.64
CA ASN A 244 -18.92 -4.26 14.90
C ASN A 244 -18.02 -4.24 13.67
N GLY A 245 -16.89 -4.93 13.74
CA GLY A 245 -15.89 -4.91 12.69
C GLY A 245 -14.51 -5.31 13.18
N ILE A 246 -13.50 -5.01 12.37
CA ILE A 246 -12.10 -5.17 12.73
C ILE A 246 -11.44 -3.80 12.87
N VAL A 247 -10.49 -3.71 13.79
CA VAL A 247 -9.70 -2.52 14.07
C VAL A 247 -8.22 -2.86 14.09
N ASP A 248 -7.41 -1.87 13.74
CA ASP A 248 -5.97 -1.99 13.60
C ASP A 248 -5.25 -0.65 13.78
N ASP A 249 -3.93 -0.69 13.97
CA ASP A 249 -3.01 0.46 13.89
C ASP A 249 -3.50 1.69 14.71
N ALA A 250 -4.06 1.43 15.90
CA ALA A 250 -4.62 2.47 16.75
C ALA A 250 -3.50 3.28 17.43
N THR A 251 -3.49 4.59 17.25
CA THR A 251 -2.42 5.47 17.74
C THR A 251 -2.98 6.76 18.31
N ILE A 252 -2.37 7.25 19.41
CA ILE A 252 -2.66 8.55 20.00
C ILE A 252 -1.37 9.35 20.10
N TYR A 253 -1.43 10.62 19.70
CA TYR A 253 -0.39 11.63 19.83
C TYR A 253 -0.87 12.74 20.76
N ASN A 254 0.05 13.32 21.54
CA ASN A 254 -0.21 14.49 22.39
C ASN A 254 0.09 15.82 21.68
N ASN A 255 0.20 15.80 20.35
CA ASN A 255 0.39 16.96 19.50
C ASN A 255 -0.59 16.92 18.32
N LYS A 256 -0.89 18.10 17.76
CA LYS A 256 -1.64 18.20 16.51
C LYS A 256 -0.73 17.83 15.32
N LEU A 257 -1.08 16.77 14.60
CA LEU A 257 -0.41 16.45 13.34
C LEU A 257 -0.88 17.38 12.21
N SER A 258 0.03 17.71 11.31
CA SER A 258 -0.23 18.41 10.04
C SER A 258 -0.93 17.50 9.03
N ALA A 259 -1.50 18.09 7.97
CA ALA A 259 -2.13 17.31 6.91
C ALA A 259 -1.12 16.40 6.18
N GLU A 260 0.12 16.84 6.04
CA GLU A 260 1.21 16.06 5.47
C GLU A 260 1.56 14.84 6.33
N GLU A 261 1.64 15.00 7.65
CA GLU A 261 1.88 13.91 8.59
C GLU A 261 0.74 12.90 8.60
N VAL A 262 -0.51 13.36 8.60
CA VAL A 262 -1.68 12.47 8.53
C VAL A 262 -1.73 11.70 7.20
N SER A 263 -1.39 12.35 6.09
CA SER A 263 -1.26 11.70 4.78
C SER A 263 -0.16 10.64 4.77
N TYR A 264 0.96 10.90 5.46
CA TYR A 264 2.02 9.92 5.61
C TYR A 264 1.60 8.69 6.43
N LEU A 265 0.89 8.89 7.55
CA LEU A 265 0.36 7.76 8.34
C LEU A 265 -0.50 6.83 7.49
N TYR A 266 -1.34 7.38 6.62
CA TYR A 266 -2.12 6.59 5.67
C TYR A 266 -1.22 5.81 4.70
N SER A 267 -0.20 6.48 4.18
CA SER A 267 0.66 5.93 3.13
C SER A 267 1.60 4.83 3.59
N GLU A 268 1.93 4.76 4.88
CA GLU A 268 2.81 3.73 5.42
C GLU A 268 2.05 2.49 5.88
N SER A 269 0.74 2.60 6.10
CA SER A 269 -0.05 1.46 6.57
C SER A 269 -0.24 0.39 5.48
N PRO A 270 -0.20 -0.91 5.85
CA PRO A 270 -0.54 -2.01 4.94
C PRO A 270 -2.00 -1.97 4.48
N HIS A 271 -2.88 -1.30 5.23
CA HIS A 271 -4.31 -1.21 4.96
C HIS A 271 -4.69 -0.18 3.89
N LYS A 272 -3.72 0.61 3.42
CA LYS A 272 -3.96 1.66 2.42
C LYS A 272 -4.54 1.12 1.13
N ASN A 273 -5.41 1.91 0.52
CA ASN A 273 -5.84 1.63 -0.84
C ASN A 273 -4.67 1.83 -1.79
N ILE A 274 -4.10 0.72 -2.25
CA ILE A 274 -3.06 0.74 -3.28
C ILE A 274 -3.67 1.34 -4.55
N GLN A 275 -3.11 2.47 -4.97
CA GLN A 275 -3.46 3.17 -6.20
C GLN A 275 -2.52 2.73 -7.31
N ILE A 276 -3.10 2.27 -8.43
CA ILE A 276 -2.37 1.72 -9.55
C ILE A 276 -2.48 2.68 -10.75
N PRO A 277 -1.38 3.30 -11.19
CA PRO A 277 -1.33 3.97 -12.49
C PRO A 277 -1.38 2.93 -13.61
N VAL A 278 -2.30 3.13 -14.55
CA VAL A 278 -2.41 2.30 -15.76
C VAL A 278 -2.03 3.17 -16.95
N LEU A 279 -0.83 3.00 -17.46
CA LEU A 279 -0.33 3.76 -18.61
C LEU A 279 -0.79 3.11 -19.90
N VAL A 280 -1.14 3.91 -20.92
CA VAL A 280 -1.41 3.39 -22.26
C VAL A 280 -0.53 4.04 -23.31
N TYR A 281 0.10 3.18 -24.11
CA TYR A 281 0.90 3.48 -25.28
C TYR A 281 0.26 2.85 -26.52
N HIS A 282 0.55 3.37 -27.72
CA HIS A 282 0.02 2.80 -28.96
C HIS A 282 1.17 2.43 -29.91
N ARG A 283 1.96 3.42 -30.35
CA ARG A 283 2.94 3.25 -31.44
C ARG A 283 4.28 3.88 -31.08
N PHE A 284 5.34 3.37 -31.70
CA PHE A 284 6.72 3.86 -31.53
C PHE A 284 7.37 4.21 -32.87
N GLY A 285 8.06 5.34 -32.94
CA GLY A 285 8.62 5.89 -34.17
C GLY A 285 9.64 7.00 -33.91
N GLU A 286 10.64 7.15 -34.78
CA GLU A 286 11.59 8.28 -34.68
C GLU A 286 10.92 9.61 -35.04
N ASN A 287 9.97 9.56 -35.98
CA ASN A 287 9.16 10.70 -36.41
C ASN A 287 7.82 10.69 -35.67
N ALA A 288 7.82 11.18 -34.43
CA ALA A 288 6.65 11.27 -33.57
C ALA A 288 5.70 12.42 -33.95
N THR A 289 5.23 12.47 -35.20
CA THR A 289 4.35 13.56 -35.70
C THR A 289 2.89 13.37 -35.31
N GLN A 290 2.44 12.12 -35.17
CA GLN A 290 1.13 11.79 -34.63
C GLN A 290 1.20 11.69 -33.11
N ARG A 291 0.10 12.09 -32.45
CA ARG A 291 0.07 12.30 -30.99
C ARG A 291 0.34 11.04 -30.18
N ASP A 292 0.02 9.88 -30.72
CA ASP A 292 0.12 8.56 -30.11
C ASP A 292 1.41 7.79 -30.49
N ILE A 293 2.32 8.42 -31.25
CA ILE A 293 3.65 7.87 -31.58
C ILE A 293 4.69 8.37 -30.58
N ILE A 294 5.29 7.47 -29.80
CA ILE A 294 6.34 7.81 -28.83
C ILE A 294 7.72 7.47 -29.41
N THR A 295 8.72 8.34 -29.20
CA THR A 295 10.09 8.01 -29.59
C THR A 295 10.66 6.94 -28.64
N PRO A 296 11.51 6.02 -29.13
CA PRO A 296 12.19 5.06 -28.27
C PRO A 296 12.99 5.72 -27.14
N GLU A 297 13.58 6.89 -27.39
CA GLU A 297 14.32 7.67 -26.38
C GLU A 297 13.41 8.17 -25.23
N ASN A 298 12.25 8.72 -25.56
CA ASN A 298 11.29 9.15 -24.55
C ASN A 298 10.78 7.94 -23.75
N PHE A 299 10.48 6.83 -24.43
CA PHE A 299 10.04 5.61 -23.78
C PHE A 299 11.12 5.01 -22.86
N ASP A 300 12.38 4.98 -23.28
CA ASP A 300 13.50 4.52 -22.45
C ASP A 300 13.64 5.36 -21.19
N SER A 301 13.57 6.69 -21.32
CA SER A 301 13.62 7.62 -20.18
C SER A 301 12.46 7.42 -19.21
N GLN A 302 11.26 7.16 -19.73
CA GLN A 302 10.06 6.88 -18.93
C GLN A 302 10.18 5.56 -18.17
N MET A 303 10.65 4.48 -18.82
CA MET A 303 10.83 3.18 -18.18
C MET A 303 11.99 3.19 -17.17
N ALA A 304 13.07 3.91 -17.46
CA ALA A 304 14.18 4.16 -16.53
C ALA A 304 13.68 4.82 -15.24
N TYR A 305 12.82 5.83 -15.40
CA TYR A 305 12.23 6.53 -14.26
C TYR A 305 11.35 5.60 -13.41
N ILE A 306 10.41 4.86 -14.01
CA ILE A 306 9.58 3.88 -13.29
C ILE A 306 10.46 2.95 -12.44
N LYS A 307 11.55 2.44 -13.03
CA LYS A 307 12.47 1.54 -12.33
C LYS A 307 13.21 2.24 -11.19
N SER A 308 13.66 3.49 -11.38
CA SER A 308 14.45 4.22 -10.38
C SER A 308 13.68 4.59 -9.12
N ILE A 309 12.36 4.79 -9.21
CA ILE A 309 11.48 5.07 -8.06
C ILE A 309 10.86 3.81 -7.43
N GLY A 310 11.27 2.64 -7.89
CA GLY A 310 10.91 1.33 -7.33
C GLY A 310 9.50 0.85 -7.68
N PHE A 311 8.90 1.34 -8.76
CA PHE A 311 7.61 0.82 -9.22
C PHE A 311 7.78 -0.55 -9.89
N THR A 312 6.91 -1.48 -9.51
CA THR A 312 6.92 -2.87 -9.97
C THR A 312 5.80 -3.06 -10.99
N PRO A 313 6.10 -3.53 -12.21
CA PRO A 313 5.09 -3.76 -13.21
C PRO A 313 4.25 -4.98 -12.85
N ILE A 314 2.95 -4.86 -13.05
CA ILE A 314 1.99 -5.97 -12.99
C ILE A 314 1.16 -5.96 -14.28
N THR A 315 0.53 -7.09 -14.59
CA THR A 315 -0.35 -7.21 -15.75
C THR A 315 -1.81 -6.91 -15.39
N VAL A 316 -2.65 -6.75 -16.41
CA VAL A 316 -4.11 -6.64 -16.21
C VAL A 316 -4.69 -7.90 -15.57
N SER A 317 -4.17 -9.08 -15.93
CA SER A 317 -4.51 -10.35 -15.30
C SER A 317 -4.11 -10.40 -13.82
N ASP A 318 -2.91 -9.92 -13.46
CA ASP A 318 -2.47 -9.83 -12.05
C ASP A 318 -3.39 -8.91 -11.23
N TYR A 319 -3.76 -7.76 -11.80
CA TYR A 319 -4.75 -6.87 -11.17
C TYR A 319 -6.10 -7.58 -10.96
N ASN A 320 -6.62 -8.30 -11.96
CA ASN A 320 -7.84 -9.07 -11.78
C ASN A 320 -7.69 -10.16 -10.71
N ASN A 321 -6.54 -10.85 -10.65
CA ASN A 321 -6.27 -11.85 -9.62
C ASN A 321 -6.21 -11.21 -8.23
N TRP A 322 -5.62 -10.03 -8.08
CA TRP A 322 -5.57 -9.30 -6.81
C TRP A 322 -6.97 -8.91 -6.31
N LYS A 323 -7.85 -8.45 -7.21
CA LYS A 323 -9.27 -8.19 -6.86
C LYS A 323 -9.98 -9.43 -6.32
N ASN A 324 -9.54 -10.61 -6.76
CA ASN A 324 -10.09 -11.90 -6.35
C ASN A 324 -9.26 -12.58 -5.23
N ASN A 325 -8.35 -11.86 -4.57
CA ASN A 325 -7.48 -12.35 -3.50
C ASN A 325 -6.59 -13.54 -3.93
N ARG A 326 -6.12 -13.55 -5.18
CA ARG A 326 -5.26 -14.59 -5.79
C ARG A 326 -3.90 -14.06 -6.25
N PHE A 327 -3.55 -12.84 -5.84
CA PHE A 327 -2.28 -12.20 -6.20
C PHE A 327 -1.86 -11.25 -5.08
N THR A 328 -0.61 -11.34 -4.65
CA THR A 328 -0.02 -10.42 -3.67
C THR A 328 0.47 -9.17 -4.39
N MET A 329 -0.14 -8.03 -4.10
CA MET A 329 0.17 -6.77 -4.76
C MET A 329 1.50 -6.18 -4.25
N PRO A 330 2.45 -5.80 -5.13
CA PRO A 330 3.63 -5.04 -4.70
C PRO A 330 3.22 -3.66 -4.16
N SER A 331 4.07 -3.06 -3.32
CA SER A 331 3.77 -1.78 -2.65
C SER A 331 3.65 -0.58 -3.60
N LYS A 332 4.31 -0.63 -4.77
CA LYS A 332 4.30 0.41 -5.81
C LYS A 332 4.00 -0.22 -7.19
N PRO A 333 2.77 -0.67 -7.45
CA PRO A 333 2.44 -1.32 -8.72
C PRO A 333 2.31 -0.31 -9.87
N VAL A 334 2.57 -0.74 -11.09
CA VAL A 334 2.21 -0.01 -12.33
C VAL A 334 1.72 -1.01 -13.38
N ILE A 335 0.69 -0.64 -14.14
CA ILE A 335 0.28 -1.40 -15.32
C ILE A 335 0.68 -0.61 -16.57
N ILE A 336 1.41 -1.27 -17.47
CA ILE A 336 1.81 -0.69 -18.75
C ILE A 336 1.05 -1.41 -19.85
N THR A 337 0.07 -0.74 -20.45
CA THR A 337 -0.75 -1.29 -21.53
C THR A 337 -0.33 -0.73 -22.88
N PHE A 338 -0.42 -1.57 -23.91
CA PHE A 338 -0.20 -1.20 -25.31
C PHE A 338 -1.46 -1.56 -26.09
N ASP A 339 -2.00 -0.61 -26.85
CA ASP A 339 -3.21 -0.80 -27.64
C ASP A 339 -2.88 -1.11 -29.12
N ASP A 340 -3.90 -1.53 -29.85
CA ASP A 340 -3.96 -1.83 -31.28
C ASP A 340 -3.19 -3.07 -31.78
N GLY A 341 -2.01 -3.35 -31.22
CA GLY A 341 -1.15 -4.42 -31.72
C GLY A 341 -0.11 -3.99 -32.74
N HIS A 342 0.34 -2.74 -32.74
CA HIS A 342 1.32 -2.24 -33.72
C HIS A 342 2.68 -2.96 -33.63
N ILE A 343 3.32 -3.26 -34.78
CA ILE A 343 4.61 -4.01 -34.85
C ILE A 343 5.77 -3.28 -34.17
N SER A 344 5.66 -1.96 -34.03
CA SER A 344 6.65 -1.14 -33.33
C SER A 344 6.70 -1.40 -31.82
N ILE A 345 5.64 -1.97 -31.23
CA ILE A 345 5.67 -2.46 -29.85
C ILE A 345 6.70 -3.59 -29.72
N TYR A 346 6.66 -4.57 -30.62
CA TYR A 346 7.60 -5.69 -30.63
C TYR A 346 9.03 -5.26 -30.99
N THR A 347 9.18 -4.42 -32.02
CA THR A 347 10.50 -4.08 -32.56
C THR A 347 11.21 -2.96 -31.79
N LYS A 348 10.48 -2.07 -31.12
CA LYS A 348 11.04 -0.90 -30.42
C LYS A 348 10.79 -0.87 -28.93
N ALA A 349 9.56 -1.15 -28.47
CA ALA A 349 9.23 -1.08 -27.04
C ALA A 349 9.72 -2.30 -26.25
N LEU A 350 9.57 -3.51 -26.80
CA LEU A 350 9.97 -4.75 -26.12
C LEU A 350 11.45 -4.77 -25.69
N PRO A 351 12.44 -4.36 -26.51
CA PRO A 351 13.83 -4.28 -26.06
C PRO A 351 14.02 -3.37 -24.83
N ILE A 352 13.31 -2.24 -24.77
CA ILE A 352 13.38 -1.28 -23.67
C ILE A 352 12.69 -1.86 -22.42
N ILE A 353 11.51 -2.47 -22.57
CA ILE A 353 10.82 -3.16 -21.47
C ILE A 353 11.71 -4.24 -20.86
N LYS A 354 12.39 -5.04 -21.70
CA LYS A 354 13.34 -6.06 -21.24
C LYS A 354 14.55 -5.46 -20.51
N LYS A 355 15.13 -4.36 -21.01
CA LYS A 355 16.26 -3.66 -20.39
C LYS A 355 16.00 -3.31 -18.93
N TYR A 356 14.76 -2.99 -18.56
CA TYR A 356 14.37 -2.61 -17.19
C TYR A 356 13.70 -3.74 -16.40
N SER A 357 13.70 -4.98 -16.94
CA SER A 357 13.00 -6.13 -16.36
C SER A 357 11.52 -5.85 -16.10
N LEU A 358 10.87 -5.17 -17.04
CA LEU A 358 9.45 -4.85 -16.97
C LEU A 358 8.60 -5.85 -17.77
N VAL A 359 7.29 -5.80 -17.58
CA VAL A 359 6.30 -6.55 -18.36
C VAL A 359 5.17 -5.62 -18.82
N GLY A 360 4.56 -5.93 -19.96
CA GLY A 360 3.44 -5.19 -20.53
C GLY A 360 2.18 -6.02 -20.70
N THR A 361 1.05 -5.35 -20.86
CA THR A 361 -0.22 -5.93 -21.35
C THR A 361 -0.50 -5.41 -22.75
N LEU A 362 -0.71 -6.31 -23.72
CA LEU A 362 -1.12 -5.96 -25.07
C LEU A 362 -2.64 -6.13 -25.20
N ASN A 363 -3.36 -5.05 -25.54
CA ASN A 363 -4.75 -5.10 -25.95
C ASN A 363 -4.80 -5.20 -27.48
N VAL A 364 -5.12 -6.38 -28.01
CA VAL A 364 -4.96 -6.69 -29.43
C VAL A 364 -6.28 -6.64 -30.20
N VAL A 365 -6.22 -6.08 -31.41
CA VAL A 365 -7.30 -6.17 -32.40
C VAL A 365 -7.13 -7.47 -33.18
N THR A 366 -8.06 -8.41 -33.04
CA THR A 366 -7.79 -9.79 -33.49
C THR A 366 -7.71 -9.95 -35.01
N ASN A 367 -8.43 -9.14 -35.80
CA ASN A 367 -8.27 -9.19 -37.26
C ASN A 367 -6.92 -8.63 -37.73
N TYR A 368 -6.33 -7.69 -36.97
CA TYR A 368 -4.99 -7.20 -37.28
C TYR A 368 -3.95 -8.27 -36.97
N ALA A 369 -4.06 -8.92 -35.81
CA ALA A 369 -3.17 -10.02 -35.42
C ALA A 369 -3.23 -11.23 -36.37
N ASN A 370 -4.40 -11.51 -36.92
CA ASN A 370 -4.60 -12.62 -37.86
C ASN A 370 -4.24 -12.26 -39.31
N GLY A 371 -3.81 -11.04 -39.59
CA GLY A 371 -3.48 -10.57 -40.95
C GLY A 371 -4.70 -10.45 -41.88
N ILE A 372 -5.90 -10.42 -41.31
CA ILE A 372 -7.15 -10.19 -42.05
C ILE A 372 -7.28 -8.70 -42.40
N GLU A 373 -6.88 -7.82 -41.46
CA GLU A 373 -6.88 -6.36 -41.59
C GLU A 373 -5.58 -5.75 -41.04
N GLY A 374 -5.47 -4.43 -40.99
CA GLY A 374 -4.35 -3.68 -40.39
C GLY A 374 -3.11 -3.56 -41.28
N GLY A 375 -2.74 -4.63 -42.00
CA GLY A 375 -1.58 -4.64 -42.89
C GLY A 375 -0.24 -4.78 -42.13
N PRO A 376 0.90 -4.48 -42.77
CA PRO A 376 2.24 -4.82 -42.27
C PRO A 376 2.70 -4.02 -41.04
N ASP A 377 1.94 -2.99 -40.66
CA ASP A 377 2.25 -2.14 -39.50
C ASP A 377 1.82 -2.77 -38.16
N TYR A 378 1.21 -3.96 -38.18
CA TYR A 378 0.74 -4.66 -36.98
C TYR A 378 1.49 -5.97 -36.76
N MET A 379 1.57 -6.38 -35.50
CA MET A 379 2.06 -7.70 -35.10
C MET A 379 1.14 -8.77 -35.64
N HIS A 380 1.72 -9.89 -36.05
CA HIS A 380 0.98 -11.10 -36.37
C HIS A 380 1.31 -12.20 -35.36
N GLU A 381 0.69 -13.37 -35.56
CA GLU A 381 0.83 -14.55 -34.70
C GLU A 381 2.25 -14.83 -34.16
N PRO A 382 3.34 -14.81 -34.96
CA PRO A 382 4.68 -15.05 -34.45
C PRO A 382 5.12 -14.07 -33.36
N GLU A 383 4.90 -12.77 -33.55
CA GLU A 383 5.28 -11.74 -32.56
C GLU A 383 4.40 -11.82 -31.32
N ILE A 384 3.10 -12.08 -31.49
CA ILE A 384 2.14 -12.22 -30.38
C ILE A 384 2.50 -13.42 -29.50
N ARG A 385 2.82 -14.58 -30.09
CA ARG A 385 3.30 -15.76 -29.34
C ARG A 385 4.64 -15.51 -28.67
N ALA A 386 5.55 -14.78 -29.32
CA ALA A 386 6.82 -14.40 -28.71
C ALA A 386 6.60 -13.54 -27.45
N LEU A 387 5.74 -12.52 -27.50
CA LEU A 387 5.42 -11.69 -26.33
C LEU A 387 4.82 -12.51 -25.19
N THR A 388 3.81 -13.32 -25.47
CA THR A 388 3.14 -14.15 -24.44
C THR A 388 4.08 -15.18 -23.80
N SER A 389 5.02 -15.75 -24.56
CA SER A 389 6.07 -16.64 -24.02
C SER A 389 7.04 -15.92 -23.06
N MET A 390 7.14 -14.59 -23.17
CA MET A 390 7.96 -13.74 -22.30
C MET A 390 7.18 -13.20 -21.10
N GLY A 391 5.97 -13.72 -20.85
CA GLY A 391 5.14 -13.33 -19.73
C GLY A 391 4.27 -12.10 -19.96
N TRP A 392 4.25 -11.53 -21.18
CA TRP A 392 3.31 -10.46 -21.49
C TRP A 392 1.88 -10.97 -21.44
N ASP A 393 1.00 -10.10 -20.96
CA ASP A 393 -0.43 -10.37 -20.92
C ASP A 393 -1.08 -9.96 -22.24
N LEU A 394 -2.06 -10.72 -22.70
CA LEU A 394 -2.78 -10.47 -23.95
C LEU A 394 -4.28 -10.38 -23.67
N GLN A 395 -4.87 -9.25 -24.02
CA GLN A 395 -6.26 -8.89 -23.73
C GLN A 395 -6.96 -8.36 -24.99
N SER A 396 -8.28 -8.22 -24.94
CA SER A 396 -9.06 -7.89 -26.13
C SER A 396 -9.11 -6.39 -26.39
N HIS A 397 -8.93 -6.00 -27.65
CA HIS A 397 -9.23 -4.68 -28.19
C HIS A 397 -10.22 -4.74 -29.36
N SER A 398 -11.23 -5.62 -29.25
CA SER A 398 -12.22 -5.94 -30.29
C SER A 398 -11.68 -6.77 -31.45
N VAL A 399 -12.56 -7.11 -32.40
CA VAL A 399 -12.20 -7.85 -33.60
C VAL A 399 -11.66 -6.90 -34.67
N ASN A 400 -12.36 -5.77 -34.90
CA ASN A 400 -12.15 -4.88 -36.06
C ASN A 400 -11.80 -3.43 -35.70
N HIS A 401 -11.55 -3.12 -34.42
CA HIS A 401 -11.24 -1.76 -33.96
C HIS A 401 -12.30 -0.70 -34.36
N THR A 402 -13.58 -1.09 -34.30
CA THR A 402 -14.70 -0.22 -34.68
C THR A 402 -15.11 0.72 -33.54
N ASN A 403 -15.77 1.82 -33.89
CA ASN A 403 -16.47 2.63 -32.90
C ASN A 403 -17.69 1.85 -32.40
N GLN A 404 -17.62 1.31 -31.17
CA GLN A 404 -18.61 0.36 -30.67
C GLN A 404 -20.01 0.97 -30.55
N LEU A 405 -20.13 2.27 -30.27
CA LEU A 405 -21.42 2.97 -30.18
C LEU A 405 -22.14 3.16 -31.53
N LEU A 406 -21.48 2.86 -32.66
CA LEU A 406 -22.10 2.86 -33.98
C LEU A 406 -22.63 1.48 -34.39
N LEU A 407 -22.39 0.45 -33.58
CA LEU A 407 -22.82 -0.91 -33.87
C LEU A 407 -24.25 -1.15 -33.37
N SER A 408 -24.90 -2.16 -33.95
CA SER A 408 -26.03 -2.79 -33.26
C SER A 408 -25.54 -3.58 -32.05
N GLU A 409 -26.41 -3.87 -31.08
CA GLU A 409 -26.03 -4.71 -29.94
C GLU A 409 -25.51 -6.09 -30.39
N SER A 410 -26.13 -6.71 -31.41
CA SER A 410 -25.68 -8.00 -31.95
C SER A 410 -24.27 -7.91 -32.53
N ASP A 411 -23.96 -6.84 -33.27
CA ASP A 411 -22.62 -6.66 -33.84
C ASP A 411 -21.59 -6.36 -32.74
N PHE A 412 -21.98 -5.62 -31.70
CA PHE A 412 -21.10 -5.40 -30.55
C PHE A 412 -20.81 -6.70 -29.78
N ARG A 413 -21.83 -7.52 -29.53
CA ARG A 413 -21.65 -8.85 -28.91
C ARG A 413 -20.74 -9.75 -29.75
N TYR A 414 -20.86 -9.68 -31.08
CA TYR A 414 -19.91 -10.35 -31.98
C TYR A 414 -18.46 -9.85 -31.76
N GLN A 415 -18.25 -8.53 -31.63
CA GLN A 415 -16.91 -7.98 -31.32
C GLN A 415 -16.35 -8.51 -29.98
N LEU A 416 -17.21 -8.71 -28.97
CA LEU A 416 -16.82 -9.21 -27.64
C LEU A 416 -16.47 -10.71 -27.67
N GLU A 417 -17.37 -11.51 -28.24
CA GLU A 417 -17.26 -12.98 -28.24
C GLU A 417 -16.12 -13.45 -29.14
N PHE A 418 -16.07 -12.94 -30.38
CA PHE A 418 -15.15 -13.48 -31.38
C PHE A 418 -13.70 -13.06 -31.10
N SER A 419 -13.49 -11.87 -30.54
CA SER A 419 -12.15 -11.46 -30.09
C SER A 419 -11.66 -12.34 -28.92
N LYS A 420 -12.56 -12.72 -27.99
CA LYS A 420 -12.26 -13.65 -26.89
C LYS A 420 -11.84 -15.02 -27.43
N GLN A 421 -12.61 -15.55 -28.38
CA GLN A 421 -12.34 -16.85 -29.01
C GLN A 421 -11.00 -16.84 -29.76
N ASN A 422 -10.74 -15.80 -30.57
CA ASN A 422 -9.50 -15.68 -31.33
C ASN A 422 -8.26 -15.63 -30.42
N ILE A 423 -8.29 -14.81 -29.35
CA ILE A 423 -7.18 -14.73 -28.40
C ILE A 423 -6.98 -16.07 -27.68
N THR A 424 -8.07 -16.74 -27.28
CA THR A 424 -8.02 -18.05 -26.63
C THR A 424 -7.40 -19.10 -27.55
N ALA A 425 -7.79 -19.11 -28.83
CA ALA A 425 -7.25 -20.04 -29.82
C ALA A 425 -5.76 -19.80 -30.10
N SER A 426 -5.33 -18.54 -30.15
CA SER A 426 -3.94 -18.13 -30.40
C SER A 426 -3.01 -18.47 -29.23
N THR A 427 -3.46 -18.24 -28.00
CA THR A 427 -2.58 -18.26 -26.81
C THR A 427 -2.83 -19.40 -25.84
N GLY A 428 -3.96 -20.09 -25.95
CA GLY A 428 -4.44 -21.05 -24.94
C GLY A 428 -4.93 -20.39 -23.65
N LYS A 429 -4.93 -19.05 -23.55
CA LYS A 429 -5.39 -18.29 -22.38
C LYS A 429 -6.65 -17.52 -22.72
N VAL A 430 -7.65 -17.62 -21.86
CA VAL A 430 -8.90 -16.87 -22.01
C VAL A 430 -8.65 -15.42 -21.54
N PRO A 431 -8.83 -14.40 -22.39
CA PRO A 431 -8.67 -13.01 -21.97
C PRO A 431 -9.80 -12.65 -20.99
N ILE A 432 -9.43 -11.89 -19.95
CA ILE A 432 -10.33 -11.46 -18.86
C ILE A 432 -10.74 -9.99 -18.97
N SER A 433 -10.11 -9.26 -19.90
CA SER A 433 -10.26 -7.82 -20.08
C SER A 433 -10.58 -7.47 -21.53
N TYR A 434 -11.41 -6.44 -21.67
CA TYR A 434 -11.74 -5.79 -22.93
C TYR A 434 -11.52 -4.29 -22.83
N THR A 435 -10.80 -3.75 -23.81
CA THR A 435 -10.58 -2.32 -23.96
C THR A 435 -11.42 -1.80 -25.12
N PHE A 436 -12.25 -0.79 -24.88
CA PHE A 436 -13.08 -0.19 -25.93
C PHE A 436 -12.23 0.65 -26.90
N PRO A 437 -12.25 0.34 -28.22
CA PRO A 437 -11.63 1.21 -29.23
C PRO A 437 -12.12 2.64 -29.11
N TYR A 438 -11.18 3.59 -29.20
CA TYR A 438 -11.43 5.03 -29.04
C TYR A 438 -12.06 5.46 -27.70
N ASN A 439 -12.10 4.59 -26.70
CA ASN A 439 -12.93 4.74 -25.49
C ASN A 439 -14.43 4.94 -25.81
N SER A 440 -14.91 4.43 -26.95
CA SER A 440 -16.30 4.59 -27.36
C SER A 440 -17.21 3.62 -26.62
N ALA A 441 -17.77 4.08 -25.50
CA ALA A 441 -18.60 3.28 -24.61
C ALA A 441 -19.68 4.14 -23.94
N ASN A 442 -20.70 3.47 -23.39
CA ASN A 442 -21.68 4.04 -22.47
C ASN A 442 -22.04 2.98 -21.41
N SER A 443 -22.91 3.33 -20.45
CA SER A 443 -23.32 2.40 -19.39
C SER A 443 -23.91 1.08 -19.92
N ALA A 444 -24.75 1.13 -20.94
CA ALA A 444 -25.36 -0.07 -21.53
C ALA A 444 -24.31 -1.00 -22.16
N TYR A 445 -23.37 -0.45 -22.91
CA TYR A 445 -22.33 -1.24 -23.59
C TYR A 445 -21.29 -1.79 -22.61
N VAL A 446 -20.97 -1.05 -21.54
CA VAL A 446 -20.10 -1.59 -20.48
C VAL A 446 -20.79 -2.72 -19.72
N ALA A 447 -22.11 -2.61 -19.48
CA ALA A 447 -22.88 -3.71 -18.88
C ALA A 447 -22.84 -4.97 -19.76
N ILE A 448 -23.05 -4.84 -21.08
CA ILE A 448 -22.95 -5.95 -22.04
C ILE A 448 -21.52 -6.52 -22.07
N CYS A 449 -20.49 -5.68 -22.09
CA CYS A 449 -19.10 -6.13 -21.97
C CYS A 449 -18.87 -6.98 -20.71
N GLY A 450 -19.48 -6.57 -19.59
CA GLY A 450 -19.42 -7.27 -18.31
C GLY A 450 -20.04 -8.68 -18.30
N GLU A 451 -20.81 -9.05 -19.33
CA GLU A 451 -21.28 -10.44 -19.53
C GLU A 451 -20.16 -11.36 -20.04
N TYR A 452 -19.17 -10.79 -20.74
CA TYR A 452 -18.08 -11.55 -21.38
C TYR A 452 -16.74 -11.40 -20.67
N TYR A 453 -16.48 -10.24 -20.04
CA TYR A 453 -15.19 -9.90 -19.44
C TYR A 453 -15.34 -9.43 -17.99
N SER A 454 -14.28 -9.60 -17.20
CA SER A 454 -14.22 -9.13 -15.82
C SER A 454 -13.88 -7.64 -15.73
N LEU A 455 -13.13 -7.13 -16.71
CA LEU A 455 -12.65 -5.75 -16.77
C LEU A 455 -12.98 -5.12 -18.13
N CYS A 456 -13.68 -3.99 -18.12
CA CYS A 456 -14.16 -3.27 -19.29
C CYS A 456 -13.61 -1.83 -19.30
N TRP A 457 -12.47 -1.60 -19.95
CA TRP A 457 -11.78 -0.30 -19.98
C TRP A 457 -12.46 0.66 -20.95
N SER A 458 -13.15 1.65 -20.40
CA SER A 458 -14.04 2.55 -21.16
C SER A 458 -13.60 4.01 -21.14
N LYS A 459 -12.50 4.34 -20.45
CA LYS A 459 -12.07 5.73 -20.29
C LYS A 459 -10.56 5.88 -20.26
N SER A 460 -10.10 6.97 -20.87
CA SER A 460 -8.74 7.47 -20.72
C SER A 460 -8.72 8.88 -20.15
N VAL A 461 -7.64 9.25 -19.47
CA VAL A 461 -7.40 10.55 -18.84
C VAL A 461 -6.04 11.11 -19.29
N SER A 462 -5.86 12.42 -19.09
CA SER A 462 -4.62 13.14 -19.41
C SER A 462 -3.52 12.81 -18.39
N PRO A 463 -2.23 12.74 -18.81
CA PRO A 463 -1.12 12.55 -17.89
C PRO A 463 -0.92 13.75 -16.94
N SER A 464 -1.42 14.94 -17.29
CA SER A 464 -1.41 16.11 -16.40
C SER A 464 -2.45 16.03 -15.28
N THR A 465 -3.52 15.26 -15.49
CA THR A 465 -4.60 15.02 -14.52
C THR A 465 -4.84 13.51 -14.35
N PRO A 466 -3.83 12.78 -13.84
CA PRO A 466 -3.89 11.32 -13.78
C PRO A 466 -4.98 10.86 -12.82
N ALA A 467 -5.53 9.68 -13.11
CA ALA A 467 -6.45 8.95 -12.26
C ALA A 467 -5.95 7.52 -12.10
N TYR A 468 -6.16 6.95 -10.92
CA TYR A 468 -5.65 5.63 -10.55
C TYR A 468 -6.81 4.68 -10.26
N ILE A 469 -6.56 3.40 -10.47
CA ILE A 469 -7.49 2.33 -10.05
C ILE A 469 -7.04 1.74 -8.71
N THR A 470 -7.97 1.11 -8.01
CA THR A 470 -7.75 0.46 -6.71
C THR A 470 -8.39 -0.94 -6.71
N LYS A 471 -8.21 -1.70 -5.61
CA LYS A 471 -8.84 -3.03 -5.44
C LYS A 471 -10.35 -2.97 -5.65
N TYR A 472 -10.96 -1.85 -5.29
CA TYR A 472 -12.40 -1.64 -5.26
C TYR A 472 -12.95 -0.94 -6.51
N THR A 473 -12.12 -0.52 -7.46
CA THR A 473 -12.60 0.04 -8.73
C THR A 473 -13.43 -0.99 -9.49
N ASP A 474 -14.72 -0.73 -9.69
CA ASP A 474 -15.61 -1.67 -10.38
C ASP A 474 -15.16 -1.87 -11.84
N GLY A 475 -15.00 -3.13 -12.24
CA GLY A 475 -14.56 -3.50 -13.59
C GLY A 475 -15.64 -3.38 -14.67
N LYS A 476 -16.92 -3.25 -14.28
CA LYS A 476 -18.09 -3.30 -15.17
C LYS A 476 -18.97 -2.05 -15.11
N THR A 477 -18.48 -1.00 -14.46
CA THR A 477 -19.14 0.31 -14.43
C THR A 477 -18.49 1.27 -15.43
N TYR A 478 -19.32 1.94 -16.23
CA TYR A 478 -18.85 2.92 -17.22
C TYR A 478 -18.03 4.04 -16.55
N ASN A 479 -16.90 4.40 -17.15
CA ASN A 479 -15.91 5.36 -16.64
C ASN A 479 -15.22 4.97 -15.32
N SER A 480 -15.45 3.78 -14.76
CA SER A 480 -14.81 3.33 -13.52
C SER A 480 -13.32 3.01 -13.76
N LEU A 481 -13.04 2.12 -14.71
CA LEU A 481 -11.68 1.80 -15.15
C LEU A 481 -11.13 2.89 -16.08
N LYS A 482 -10.05 3.55 -15.63
CA LYS A 482 -9.40 4.66 -16.33
C LYS A 482 -7.94 4.30 -16.64
N ARG A 483 -7.46 4.75 -17.80
CA ARG A 483 -6.05 4.64 -18.22
C ARG A 483 -5.47 6.01 -18.52
N ILE A 484 -4.19 6.19 -18.28
CA ILE A 484 -3.46 7.45 -18.47
C ILE A 484 -2.80 7.39 -19.85
N ASN A 485 -3.30 8.19 -20.80
CA ASN A 485 -2.73 8.24 -22.14
C ASN A 485 -1.34 8.86 -22.10
N ILE A 486 -0.35 8.17 -22.65
CA ILE A 486 0.97 8.75 -22.89
C ILE A 486 1.04 9.18 -24.35
N TYR A 487 1.39 10.44 -24.55
CA TYR A 487 1.45 11.10 -25.86
C TYR A 487 2.88 11.52 -26.20
N ASN A 488 3.12 11.83 -27.48
CA ASN A 488 4.41 12.31 -27.97
C ASN A 488 4.88 13.62 -27.29
N ASP A 489 3.92 14.43 -26.84
CA ASP A 489 4.11 15.71 -26.13
C ASP A 489 4.14 15.55 -24.60
N THR A 490 4.07 14.31 -24.08
CA THR A 490 4.20 14.05 -22.64
C THR A 490 5.67 14.15 -22.23
N ASP A 491 6.09 15.35 -21.82
CA ASP A 491 7.43 15.57 -21.30
C ASP A 491 7.72 14.74 -20.03
N ILE A 492 9.01 14.55 -19.75
CA ILE A 492 9.44 13.70 -18.63
C ILE A 492 8.93 14.23 -17.28
N ARG A 493 8.79 15.55 -17.09
CA ARG A 493 8.28 16.11 -15.82
C ARG A 493 6.81 15.77 -15.61
N THR A 494 6.00 15.91 -16.65
CA THR A 494 4.58 15.53 -16.65
C THR A 494 4.45 14.04 -16.39
N PHE A 495 5.29 13.21 -17.01
CA PHE A 495 5.34 11.78 -16.74
C PHE A 495 5.72 11.48 -15.28
N GLN A 496 6.77 12.11 -14.74
CA GLN A 496 7.21 11.91 -13.36
C GLN A 496 6.11 12.27 -12.34
N ASN A 497 5.34 13.33 -12.62
CA ASN A 497 4.23 13.78 -11.78
C ASN A 497 3.08 12.77 -11.67
N ILE A 498 2.96 11.81 -12.59
CA ILE A 498 2.02 10.68 -12.46
C ILE A 498 2.36 9.86 -11.21
N PHE A 499 3.65 9.67 -10.92
CA PHE A 499 4.11 8.80 -9.84
C PHE A 499 4.41 9.55 -8.54
N LEU A 500 4.90 10.79 -8.62
CA LEU A 500 5.24 11.57 -7.42
C LEU A 500 4.05 11.80 -6.48
N LYS A 501 2.82 11.77 -7.01
CA LYS A 501 1.59 11.85 -6.20
C LYS A 501 1.30 10.57 -5.40
N LEU A 502 1.92 9.46 -5.79
CA LEU A 502 1.76 8.14 -5.16
C LEU A 502 2.91 7.82 -4.19
N ILE A 503 3.97 8.62 -4.22
CA ILE A 503 5.10 8.48 -3.32
C ILE A 503 4.85 9.40 -2.13
N PRO A 504 4.71 8.85 -0.91
CA PRO A 504 4.55 9.69 0.24
C PRO A 504 5.79 10.55 0.49
N LYS A 505 5.55 11.79 0.92
CA LYS A 505 6.61 12.68 1.39
C LYS A 505 6.93 12.28 2.82
N THR A 506 8.20 12.07 3.14
CA THR A 506 8.65 11.78 4.51
C THR A 506 8.38 12.99 5.41
N PRO A 507 7.50 12.89 6.42
CA PRO A 507 7.41 13.90 7.46
C PRO A 507 8.37 13.55 8.60
N VAL A 508 8.59 14.52 9.49
CA VAL A 508 9.26 14.28 10.76
C VAL A 508 8.22 13.64 11.70
N ALA A 509 8.32 12.33 11.94
CA ALA A 509 7.36 11.65 12.79
C ALA A 509 7.59 12.00 14.28
N TYR A 510 6.58 12.56 14.93
CA TYR A 510 6.53 12.69 16.39
C TYR A 510 6.29 11.32 17.04
N SER A 511 6.87 11.10 18.22
CA SER A 511 6.65 9.86 18.97
C SER A 511 5.22 9.84 19.53
N PRO A 512 4.41 8.80 19.27
CA PRO A 512 3.08 8.69 19.83
C PRO A 512 3.13 8.53 21.36
N VAL A 513 2.06 8.93 22.05
CA VAL A 513 1.90 8.61 23.48
C VAL A 513 1.36 7.20 23.70
N ALA A 514 0.69 6.63 22.71
CA ALA A 514 0.31 5.22 22.69
C ALA A 514 0.15 4.72 21.25
N LYS A 515 0.62 3.51 20.96
CA LYS A 515 0.51 2.86 19.66
C LYS A 515 0.24 1.37 19.82
N TRP A 516 -0.92 0.91 19.37
CA TRP A 516 -1.29 -0.51 19.34
C TRP A 516 -1.29 -0.98 17.90
N GLY A 517 -0.28 -1.80 17.56
CA GLY A 517 -0.19 -2.43 16.24
C GLY A 517 -1.25 -3.50 16.04
N MET A 518 -1.75 -4.13 17.11
CA MET A 518 -2.80 -5.18 17.02
C MET A 518 -2.39 -6.41 16.20
N ASP A 519 -1.08 -6.65 16.11
CA ASP A 519 -0.44 -7.73 15.36
C ASP A 519 -0.14 -8.99 16.19
N GLU A 520 -0.52 -9.03 17.47
CA GLU A 520 -0.06 -10.08 18.39
C GLU A 520 -0.57 -11.48 18.01
N GLY A 521 -1.74 -11.58 17.35
CA GLY A 521 -2.30 -12.81 16.81
C GLY A 521 -2.77 -13.87 17.82
N VAL A 522 -2.36 -13.77 19.08
CA VAL A 522 -2.69 -14.70 20.18
C VAL A 522 -2.82 -13.99 21.53
N GLY A 523 -3.45 -14.68 22.49
CA GLY A 523 -3.61 -14.17 23.85
C GLY A 523 -4.68 -13.08 23.96
N THR A 524 -4.60 -12.29 25.03
CA THR A 524 -5.62 -11.27 25.36
C THR A 524 -5.03 -9.88 25.57
N ILE A 525 -3.80 -9.65 25.13
CA ILE A 525 -3.10 -8.38 25.31
C ILE A 525 -2.73 -7.85 23.92
N THR A 526 -2.99 -6.57 23.68
CA THR A 526 -2.35 -5.83 22.60
C THR A 526 -1.32 -4.87 23.20
N TYR A 527 -0.07 -4.95 22.74
CA TYR A 527 1.01 -4.20 23.36
C TYR A 527 1.06 -2.77 22.83
N ASP A 528 1.46 -1.84 23.70
CA ASP A 528 1.78 -0.48 23.31
C ASP A 528 3.24 -0.42 22.85
N TYR A 529 3.44 -0.14 21.57
CA TYR A 529 4.74 0.00 20.92
C TYR A 529 5.27 1.44 20.93
N SER A 530 4.60 2.37 21.62
CA SER A 530 5.12 3.73 21.80
C SER A 530 6.27 3.83 22.81
N GLY A 531 6.48 2.79 23.62
CA GLY A 531 7.43 2.79 24.74
C GLY A 531 6.85 3.32 26.05
N ASN A 532 5.56 3.69 26.09
CA ASN A 532 4.91 4.23 27.30
C ASN A 532 4.09 3.18 28.09
N PHE A 533 4.14 1.91 27.67
CA PHE A 533 3.54 0.77 28.38
C PHE A 533 2.02 0.87 28.59
N HIS A 534 1.29 1.56 27.71
CA HIS A 534 -0.17 1.62 27.72
C HIS A 534 -0.83 0.36 27.14
N HIS A 535 -0.46 -0.83 27.60
CA HIS A 535 -0.99 -2.09 27.06
C HIS A 535 -2.51 -2.18 27.16
N GLY A 536 -3.14 -2.75 26.13
CA GLY A 536 -4.57 -2.97 26.07
C GLY A 536 -4.94 -4.42 26.40
N GLN A 537 -5.97 -4.59 27.22
CA GLN A 537 -6.55 -5.89 27.56
C GLN A 537 -7.81 -6.15 26.72
N LEU A 538 -7.81 -7.23 25.95
CA LEU A 538 -8.96 -7.73 25.21
C LEU A 538 -9.97 -8.35 26.19
N SER A 539 -11.25 -8.15 25.91
CA SER A 539 -12.37 -8.69 26.69
C SER A 539 -13.10 -9.80 25.94
N SER A 540 -14.06 -10.45 26.62
CA SER A 540 -14.93 -11.43 25.99
C SER A 540 -15.66 -10.82 24.79
N GLY A 541 -15.65 -11.51 23.65
CA GLY A 541 -16.22 -11.00 22.39
C GLY A 541 -15.20 -10.31 21.48
N THR A 542 -13.93 -10.28 21.88
CA THR A 542 -12.80 -9.83 21.07
C THR A 542 -11.93 -11.02 20.66
N SER A 543 -11.43 -11.04 19.43
CA SER A 543 -10.53 -12.09 18.93
C SER A 543 -9.52 -11.56 17.92
N TRP A 544 -8.40 -12.24 17.76
CA TRP A 544 -7.46 -11.97 16.66
C TRP A 544 -8.01 -12.47 15.33
N LEU A 545 -7.75 -11.72 14.26
CA LEU A 545 -8.08 -12.10 12.89
C LEU A 545 -6.87 -11.86 12.00
N VAL A 546 -6.50 -12.86 11.19
CA VAL A 546 -5.48 -12.68 10.15
C VAL A 546 -6.00 -11.70 9.10
N VAL A 547 -5.24 -10.66 8.82
CA VAL A 547 -5.48 -9.68 7.75
C VAL A 547 -5.28 -10.39 6.41
N GLN A 548 -6.29 -10.32 5.53
CA GLN A 548 -6.31 -10.94 4.19
C GLN A 548 -6.30 -9.91 3.06
#